data_AF-A0A453RWK6-F1
#
_entry.id   AF-A0A453RWK6-F1
#
_cell.length_a   1.000
_cell.length_b   1.000
_cell.length_c   1.000
_cell.angle_alpha   90.00
_cell.angle_beta   90.00
_cell.angle_gamma   90.00
#
_symmetry.space_group_name_H-M   'P 1'
#
loop_
_entity.id
_entity.type
_entity.pdbx_description
1 polymer ?
#
loop_
_entity_poly.entity_id
_entity_poly.type
_entity_poly.pdbx_seq_one_letter_code
_entity_poly.pdbx_strand_id
1 'polypeptide(L)' 'ITCSLVVWNPWDKKAKAMQDFGDSEYKHMLCVEPAAVEKPITLKPGEEWKGRLGLSAVPSSYCSGQLDPLKVLHG' A
#
# COMPACT_ATOMS: atom_id res chain seq x y z
N ILE A 1 16.52 2.74 10.80
CA ILE A 1 15.92 2.08 9.62
C ILE A 1 14.89 3.05 9.07
N THR A 2 15.13 3.65 7.91
CA THR A 2 14.07 4.33 7.17
C THR A 2 13.10 3.27 6.68
N CYS A 3 11.80 3.46 6.93
CA CYS A 3 10.76 2.56 6.45
C CYS A 3 10.31 3.07 5.09
N SER A 4 10.68 2.38 4.03
CA SER A 4 10.25 2.72 2.67
C SER A 4 8.95 2.00 2.35
N LEU A 5 8.17 2.55 1.42
CA LEU A 5 6.94 1.92 0.94
C LEU A 5 7.04 1.76 -0.58
N VAL A 6 6.78 0.56 -1.06
CA VAL A 6 6.54 0.33 -2.48
C VAL A 6 5.07 0.54 -2.75
N VAL A 7 4.78 1.40 -3.73
CA VAL A 7 3.43 1.60 -4.26
C VAL A 7 3.43 1.09 -5.68
N TRP A 8 2.62 0.08 -5.97
CA TRP A 8 2.69 -0.62 -7.25
C TRP A 8 1.31 -0.97 -7.83
N ASN A 9 1.21 -0.81 -9.14
CA ASN A 9 0.09 -1.27 -9.96
C ASN A 9 0.66 -1.77 -11.30
N PRO A 10 0.24 -2.94 -11.82
CA PRO A 10 0.79 -3.50 -13.06
C PRO A 10 0.43 -2.68 -14.30
N TRP A 11 -0.68 -1.95 -14.25
CA TRP A 11 -1.29 -1.29 -15.40
C TRP A 11 -1.60 -2.25 -16.56
N ASP A 12 -2.20 -1.71 -17.62
CA ASP A 12 -2.83 -2.48 -18.70
C ASP A 12 -1.92 -3.57 -19.33
N LYS A 13 -0.73 -3.18 -19.79
CA LYS A 13 0.15 -4.10 -20.53
C LYS A 13 0.65 -5.26 -19.68
N LYS A 14 0.97 -5.00 -18.41
CA LYS A 14 1.50 -6.04 -17.52
C LYS A 14 0.37 -6.90 -16.96
N ALA A 15 -0.80 -6.33 -16.70
CA ALA A 15 -2.00 -7.09 -16.30
C ALA A 15 -2.34 -8.16 -17.35
N LYS A 16 -2.46 -7.78 -18.62
CA LYS A 16 -2.76 -8.71 -19.74
C LYS A 16 -1.71 -9.79 -19.96
N ALA A 17 -0.50 -9.61 -19.45
CA ALA A 17 0.60 -10.57 -19.59
C ALA A 17 0.68 -11.56 -18.42
N MET A 18 -0.02 -11.31 -17.31
CA MET A 18 -0.06 -12.18 -16.14
C MET A 18 -1.21 -13.18 -16.29
N GLN A 19 -0.89 -14.47 -16.42
CA GLN A 19 -1.89 -15.52 -16.70
C GLN A 19 -2.87 -15.74 -15.54
N ASP A 20 -2.45 -15.36 -14.33
CA ASP A 20 -3.18 -15.48 -13.07
C ASP A 20 -3.86 -14.18 -12.63
N PHE A 21 -3.92 -13.17 -13.51
CA PHE A 21 -4.46 -11.85 -13.21
C PHE A 21 -5.35 -11.35 -14.34
N GLY A 22 -6.56 -10.89 -14.02
CA GLY A 22 -7.53 -10.45 -15.03
C GLY A 22 -7.14 -9.15 -15.73
N ASP A 23 -7.41 -9.04 -17.02
CA ASP A 23 -7.05 -7.90 -17.89
C ASP A 23 -7.43 -6.52 -17.32
N SER A 24 -8.51 -6.43 -16.54
CA SER A 24 -9.03 -5.18 -15.96
C SER A 24 -8.94 -5.12 -14.43
N GLU A 25 -8.43 -6.14 -13.75
CA GLU A 25 -8.38 -6.20 -12.29
C GLU A 25 -7.46 -5.11 -11.70
N TYR A 26 -6.47 -4.66 -12.47
CA TYR A 26 -5.57 -3.59 -12.06
C TYR A 26 -6.29 -2.28 -11.73
N LYS A 27 -7.51 -2.06 -12.24
CA LYS A 27 -8.31 -0.86 -11.95
C LYS A 27 -8.89 -0.84 -10.53
N HIS A 28 -8.96 -2.00 -9.89
CA HIS A 28 -9.61 -2.18 -8.59
C HIS A 28 -8.62 -2.56 -7.48
N MET A 29 -7.31 -2.44 -7.73
CA MET A 29 -6.28 -2.81 -6.78
C MET A 29 -5.12 -1.81 -6.74
N LEU A 30 -4.45 -1.75 -5.61
CA LEU A 30 -3.18 -1.05 -5.42
C LEU A 30 -2.34 -1.84 -4.41
N CYS A 31 -1.09 -2.14 -4.73
CA CYS A 31 -0.15 -2.68 -3.75
C CYS A 31 0.44 -1.54 -2.93
N VAL A 32 0.40 -1.68 -1.61
CA VAL A 32 1.08 -0.81 -0.64
C VAL A 32 1.89 -1.71 0.28
N GLU A 33 3.21 -1.73 0.08
CA GLU A 33 4.08 -2.75 0.66
C GLU A 33 5.19 -2.09 1.49
N PRO A 34 5.23 -2.30 2.82
CA PRO A 34 6.36 -1.92 3.64
C PRO A 34 7.61 -2.63 3.19
N ALA A 35 8.67 -1.86 2.97
CA ALA A 35 9.88 -2.34 2.34
C ALA A 35 11.12 -1.91 3.14
N ALA A 36 12.00 -2.87 3.38
CA ALA A 36 13.36 -2.65 3.87
C ALA A 36 14.36 -3.02 2.77
N VAL A 37 14.29 -2.29 1.65
CA VAL A 37 14.98 -2.64 0.40
C VAL A 37 16.12 -1.70 0.03
N GLU A 38 16.15 -0.47 0.56
CA GLU A 38 17.19 0.52 0.24
C GLU A 38 18.56 0.13 0.77
N LYS A 39 18.60 -0.52 1.95
CA LYS A 39 19.83 -0.97 2.61
C LYS A 39 19.66 -2.43 3.04
N PRO A 40 20.54 -3.35 2.61
CA PRO A 40 20.48 -4.73 3.05
C PRO A 40 20.57 -4.84 4.57
N ILE A 41 19.69 -5.64 5.16
CA ILE A 41 19.76 -6.00 6.57
C ILE A 41 20.72 -7.19 6.69
N THR A 42 21.82 -7.01 7.41
CA THR A 42 22.78 -8.07 7.71
C THR A 42 22.65 -8.44 9.17
N LEU A 43 22.51 -9.74 9.47
CA LEU A 43 22.41 -10.26 10.84
C LEU A 43 23.65 -11.10 11.18
N LYS A 44 24.22 -10.85 12.35
CA LYS A 44 25.27 -11.69 12.97
C LYS A 44 24.64 -12.86 13.73
N PRO A 45 25.42 -13.88 14.13
CA PRO A 45 24.91 -14.96 14.96
C PRO A 45 24.24 -14.42 16.23
N GLY A 46 23.00 -14.87 16.47
CA GLY A 46 22.19 -14.45 17.62
C GLY A 46 21.38 -13.16 17.42
N GLU A 47 21.54 -12.45 16.30
CA GLU A 47 20.72 -11.28 15.98
C GLU A 47 19.40 -11.66 15.29
N GLU A 48 18.39 -10.82 15.47
CA GLU A 48 17.06 -10.99 14.88
C GLU A 48 16.62 -9.68 14.22
N TRP A 49 15.92 -9.80 13.08
CA TRP A 49 15.19 -8.69 12.47
C TRP A 49 13.69 -9.01 12.42
N LYS A 50 12.86 -8.01 12.76
CA LYS A 50 11.40 -8.10 12.72
C LYS A 50 10.83 -7.00 11.84
N GLY A 51 9.99 -7.39 10.89
CA GLY A 51 9.07 -6.49 10.18
C GLY A 51 7.64 -6.70 10.66
N ARG A 52 6.84 -5.63 10.68
CA ARG A 52 5.40 -5.71 10.97
C ARG A 52 4.63 -4.77 10.06
N LEU A 53 3.62 -5.30 9.38
CA LEU A 53 2.57 -4.53 8.71
C LEU A 53 1.27 -4.73 9.50
N GLY A 54 0.61 -3.63 9.85
CA GLY A 54 -0.75 -3.63 10.38
C GLY A 54 -1.68 -2.98 9.38
N LEU A 55 -2.78 -3.65 9.03
CA LEU A 55 -3.82 -3.12 8.17
C LEU A 55 -5.14 -3.08 8.94
N SER A 56 -5.81 -1.94 8.92
CA SER A 56 -7.16 -1.78 9.48
C SER A 56 -8.05 -1.06 8.48
N ALA A 57 -9.25 -1.61 8.30
CA ALA A 57 -10.33 -0.89 7.63
C ALA A 57 -11.04 -0.04 8.67
N VAL A 58 -11.07 1.27 8.47
CA VAL A 58 -11.83 2.21 9.30
C VAL A 58 -12.86 2.92 8.43
N PRO A 59 -14.04 3.29 8.97
CA PRO A 59 -14.98 4.12 8.25
C PRO A 59 -14.29 5.38 7.77
N SER A 60 -14.53 5.77 6.51
CA SER A 60 -14.00 7.01 5.99
C SER A 60 -14.56 8.20 6.77
N SER A 61 -13.70 9.16 7.09
CA SER A 61 -14.10 10.45 7.68
C SER A 61 -15.01 11.28 6.77
N TYR A 62 -15.04 10.97 5.47
CA TYR A 62 -16.03 11.50 4.52
C TYR A 62 -17.43 10.90 4.74
N CYS A 63 -17.51 9.63 5.15
CA CYS A 63 -18.79 8.94 5.41
C CYS A 63 -19.29 9.11 6.85
N SER A 64 -18.41 9.50 7.78
CA SER A 64 -18.78 9.77 9.18
C SER A 64 -19.26 11.21 9.42
N GLY A 65 -19.31 12.06 8.38
CA GLY A 65 -19.77 13.45 8.46
C GLY A 65 -18.76 14.42 9.10
N GLN A 66 -17.55 13.96 9.42
CA GLN A 66 -16.52 14.76 10.09
C GLN A 66 -15.68 15.59 9.11
N LEU A 67 -15.63 15.19 7.83
CA LEU A 67 -15.03 15.93 6.72
C LEU A 67 -16.00 15.97 5.53
N ASP A 68 -17.14 16.66 5.70
CA ASP A 68 -18.06 16.95 4.61
C ASP A 68 -17.38 17.88 3.59
N PRO A 69 -17.10 17.45 2.35
CA PRO A 69 -16.43 18.27 1.35
C PRO A 69 -17.19 19.56 1.02
N LEU A 70 -18.53 19.60 1.19
CA LEU A 70 -19.31 20.82 1.00
C LEU A 70 -19.08 21.85 2.12
N LYS A 71 -18.70 21.40 3.32
CA LYS A 71 -18.35 22.27 4.46
C LYS A 71 -16.87 22.65 4.48
N VAL A 72 -15.99 21.79 3.96
CA VAL A 72 -14.54 22.05 3.89
C VAL A 72 -14.18 23.03 2.76
N LEU A 73 -14.95 23.04 1.67
CA LEU A 73 -14.72 23.93 0.52
C LEU A 73 -15.39 25.31 0.65
N HIS A 74 -16.36 25.46 1.55
CA HIS A 74 -17.12 26.71 1.77
C HIS A 74 -17.09 27.14 3.24
N GLY A 75 -15.90 27.28 3.82
CA GLY A 75 -15.76 27.82 5.19
C GLY A 75 -16.69 29.01 5.48
#